data_AF-G0MU57-F1
#
_entry.id   AF-G0MU57-F1
#
_cell.length_a   1.000
_cell.length_b   1.000
_cell.length_c   1.000
_cell.angle_alpha   90.00
_cell.angle_beta   90.00
_cell.angle_gamma   90.00
#
_symmetry.space_group_name_H-M   'P 1'
#
loop_
_entity.id
_entity.type
_entity.pdbx_description
1 polymer ?
#
loop_
_entity_poly.entity_id
_entity_poly.type
_entity_poly.pdbx_seq_one_letter_code
_entity_poly.pdbx_strand_id
1 'polypeptide(L)'
;MNRFTSVIAPDLTMLSASSQEKLIRKFLPVELIPAGWSCQQGTLIKNIQNLYDKSNKTIQMYGSPENFEKALINFMSFPGNQQFFQFNDSVCYRNYVRVFQSLGGVSYIYKKDIYDLLHEFAPKIDTLAPLQELGHNLLAYYLKIQQNKLTSSHEMIVYNHEFMQSLEKKRLVNEEGMESESWKRHVSESAFYHSKNDDEVLNTITSLFVKCGATLDSDMRDTVTSVMKDLPVKENVLEYTRMVFCLYNTMEGYMELIGKNKLMMLSRCETVDSIPISKIPIRLFESNEEKMVMSHELLHAIKLEELDVSGFEDKILAMPKLSTMNFREVFGTIPSDIFKMLEFVKVPLKTGPRSLVVVSTIDGNHCVSAYQFFIRTISDMILVRKIFQVFLFLSTIELMRIFEILPNFAFRYG
;
A
#
# COMPACT_ATOMS: atom_id res chain seq x y z
N MET A 1 -3.13 -4.71 -25.83
CA MET A 1 -1.95 -4.85 -24.95
C MET A 1 -1.71 -3.53 -24.23
N ASN A 2 -2.22 -3.35 -23.01
CA ASN A 2 -1.87 -2.20 -22.17
C ASN A 2 -0.65 -2.56 -21.32
N ARG A 3 0.53 -2.06 -21.68
CA ARG A 3 1.69 -2.07 -20.78
C ARG A 3 1.40 -1.07 -19.67
N PHE A 4 0.87 -1.54 -18.54
CA PHE A 4 0.88 -0.77 -17.32
C PHE A 4 2.35 -0.61 -16.90
N THR A 5 2.84 0.62 -16.88
CA THR A 5 4.17 0.95 -16.38
C THR A 5 4.08 1.09 -14.87
N SER A 6 4.74 0.18 -14.15
CA SER A 6 5.06 0.40 -12.75
C SER A 6 6.22 1.37 -12.65
N VAL A 7 6.19 2.23 -11.65
CA VAL A 7 7.34 3.09 -11.33
C VAL A 7 8.23 2.44 -10.26
N ILE A 8 7.64 1.60 -9.39
CA ILE A 8 8.35 0.90 -8.31
C ILE A 8 7.99 -0.59 -8.34
N ALA A 9 9.00 -1.44 -8.52
CA ALA A 9 8.86 -2.88 -8.34
C ALA A 9 8.73 -3.21 -6.85
N PRO A 10 7.86 -4.17 -6.47
CA PRO A 10 7.69 -4.52 -5.07
C PRO A 10 8.94 -5.24 -4.57
N ASP A 11 9.43 -4.85 -3.40
CA ASP A 11 10.52 -5.54 -2.73
C ASP A 11 10.00 -6.19 -1.45
N LEU A 12 9.85 -7.52 -1.52
CA LEU A 12 9.35 -8.33 -0.41
C LEU A 12 10.48 -8.98 0.40
N THR A 13 11.73 -8.76 0.00
CA THR A 13 12.89 -9.30 0.73
C THR A 13 12.99 -8.72 2.14
N MET A 14 12.44 -7.52 2.33
CA MET A 14 12.42 -6.82 3.60
C MET A 14 11.27 -7.24 4.54
N LEU A 15 10.32 -8.07 4.08
CA LEU A 15 9.28 -8.58 4.98
C LEU A 15 9.91 -9.56 5.99
N SER A 16 9.71 -9.29 7.27
CA SER A 16 10.07 -10.23 8.34
C SER A 16 9.30 -11.56 8.18
N ALA A 17 9.83 -12.64 8.79
CA ALA A 17 9.18 -13.94 8.77
C ALA A 17 7.71 -13.88 9.24
N SER A 18 7.43 -13.10 10.30
CA SER A 18 6.07 -12.93 10.82
C SER A 18 5.14 -12.19 9.83
N SER A 19 5.65 -11.19 9.11
CA SER A 19 4.89 -10.46 8.08
C SER A 19 4.66 -11.32 6.83
N GLN A 20 5.65 -12.11 6.41
CA GLN A 20 5.49 -13.10 5.33
C GLN A 20 4.41 -14.14 5.69
N GLU A 21 4.40 -14.61 6.94
CA GLU A 21 3.40 -15.57 7.41
C GLU A 21 1.99 -14.97 7.40
N LYS A 22 1.82 -13.72 7.87
CA LYS A 22 0.54 -12.99 7.80
C LYS A 22 0.03 -12.88 6.36
N LEU A 23 0.91 -12.55 5.41
CA LEU A 23 0.59 -12.47 3.98
C LEU A 23 0.08 -13.82 3.45
N ILE A 24 0.82 -14.90 3.70
CA ILE A 24 0.47 -16.25 3.24
C ILE A 24 -0.85 -16.72 3.86
N ARG A 25 -1.04 -16.52 5.16
CA ARG A 25 -2.25 -16.93 5.90
C ARG A 25 -3.50 -16.13 5.51
N LYS A 26 -3.36 -14.89 5.04
CA LYS A 26 -4.49 -14.12 4.49
C LYS A 26 -4.86 -14.53 3.07
N PHE A 27 -3.92 -15.07 2.31
CA PHE A 27 -4.16 -15.51 0.94
C PHE A 27 -4.70 -16.94 0.86
N LEU A 28 -4.21 -17.84 1.71
CA LEU A 28 -4.56 -19.26 1.70
C LEU A 28 -5.63 -19.60 2.75
N PRO A 29 -6.58 -20.50 2.43
CA PRO A 29 -7.38 -21.20 3.44
C PRO A 29 -6.49 -21.88 4.49
N VAL A 30 -6.92 -21.84 5.75
CA VAL A 30 -6.14 -22.37 6.88
C VAL A 30 -5.92 -23.87 6.76
N GLU A 31 -6.87 -24.58 6.16
CA GLU A 31 -6.86 -26.01 5.89
C GLU A 31 -5.74 -26.43 4.94
N LEU A 32 -5.22 -25.49 4.13
CA LEU A 32 -4.08 -25.73 3.24
C LEU A 32 -2.72 -25.48 3.90
N ILE A 33 -2.71 -24.96 5.12
CA ILE A 33 -1.49 -24.67 5.86
C ILE A 33 -1.32 -25.75 6.94
N PRO A 34 -0.21 -26.51 6.94
CA PRO A 34 0.02 -27.55 7.93
C PRO A 34 -0.03 -27.00 9.36
N ALA A 35 -0.59 -27.79 10.28
CA ALA A 35 -0.62 -27.44 11.69
C ALA A 35 0.82 -27.24 12.23
N GLY A 36 1.05 -26.14 12.94
CA GLY A 36 2.37 -25.78 13.48
C GLY A 36 3.38 -25.27 12.44
N TRP A 37 2.99 -25.13 11.18
CA TRP A 37 3.85 -24.48 10.18
C TRP A 37 4.02 -22.99 10.48
N SER A 38 5.24 -22.48 10.36
CA SER A 38 5.58 -21.07 10.49
C SER A 38 6.68 -20.66 9.52
N CYS A 39 6.71 -19.38 9.16
CA CYS A 39 7.80 -18.83 8.36
C CYS A 39 9.10 -18.76 9.18
N GLN A 40 10.22 -19.08 8.53
CA GLN A 40 11.55 -18.91 9.10
C GLN A 40 12.17 -17.61 8.60
N GLN A 41 13.24 -17.16 9.28
CA GLN A 41 14.03 -16.05 8.78
C GLN A 41 14.62 -16.39 7.41
N GLY A 42 14.38 -15.52 6.43
CA GLY A 42 14.79 -15.74 5.04
C GLY A 42 13.81 -15.15 4.04
N THR A 43 14.06 -15.45 2.77
CA THR A 43 13.28 -14.94 1.64
C THR A 43 11.91 -15.61 1.53
N LEU A 44 10.91 -14.87 1.06
CA LEU A 44 9.55 -15.37 0.82
C LEU A 44 9.52 -16.67 0.01
N ILE A 45 10.28 -16.77 -1.08
CA ILE A 45 10.34 -17.99 -1.91
C ILE A 45 10.80 -19.24 -1.13
N LYS A 46 11.73 -19.11 -0.19
CA LYS A 46 12.21 -20.24 0.64
C LYS A 46 11.11 -20.70 1.60
N ASN A 47 10.39 -19.76 2.20
CA ASN A 47 9.24 -20.07 3.05
C ASN A 47 8.09 -20.70 2.24
N ILE A 48 7.88 -20.26 1.00
CA ILE A 48 6.92 -20.90 0.08
C ILE A 48 7.35 -22.34 -0.25
N GLN A 49 8.62 -22.57 -0.62
CA GLN A 49 9.13 -23.91 -0.93
C GLN A 49 8.98 -24.84 0.28
N ASN A 50 9.32 -24.37 1.48
CA ASN A 50 9.11 -25.11 2.71
C ASN A 50 7.63 -25.48 2.92
N LEU A 51 6.71 -24.56 2.65
CA LEU A 51 5.27 -24.84 2.73
C LEU A 51 4.85 -25.89 1.70
N TYR A 52 5.38 -25.87 0.48
CA TYR A 52 5.11 -26.89 -0.55
C TYR A 52 5.54 -28.28 -0.08
N ASP A 53 6.73 -28.40 0.52
CA ASP A 53 7.26 -29.67 1.03
C ASP A 53 6.42 -30.20 2.19
N LYS A 54 5.95 -29.32 3.09
CA LYS A 54 5.18 -29.69 4.29
C LYS A 54 3.69 -29.90 4.04
N SER A 55 3.12 -29.27 3.02
CA SER A 55 1.68 -29.34 2.69
C SER A 55 1.25 -30.62 1.97
N ASN A 56 2.16 -31.57 1.75
CA ASN A 56 1.90 -32.78 0.98
C ASN A 56 1.27 -32.47 -0.39
N LYS A 57 1.79 -31.44 -1.07
CA LYS A 57 1.39 -31.00 -2.41
C LYS A 57 -0.03 -30.40 -2.54
N THR A 58 -0.76 -30.14 -1.45
CA THR A 58 -2.13 -29.58 -1.52
C THR A 58 -2.18 -28.18 -2.13
N ILE A 59 -1.10 -27.39 -2.00
CA ILE A 59 -1.03 -26.02 -2.54
C ILE A 59 -0.52 -25.93 -3.99
N GLN A 60 -0.20 -27.07 -4.63
CA GLN A 60 0.24 -27.09 -6.04
C GLN A 60 -0.80 -26.53 -7.02
N MET A 61 -2.05 -26.37 -6.59
CA MET A 61 -3.09 -25.70 -7.37
C MET A 61 -2.75 -24.25 -7.74
N TYR A 62 -1.80 -23.61 -7.02
CA TYR A 62 -1.28 -22.28 -7.33
C TYR A 62 -0.12 -22.31 -8.34
N GLY A 63 0.32 -23.49 -8.79
CA GLY A 63 1.40 -23.69 -9.76
C GLY A 63 2.71 -24.08 -9.10
N SER A 64 3.82 -23.55 -9.61
CA SER A 64 5.13 -23.68 -8.97
C SER A 64 5.26 -22.68 -7.80
N PRO A 65 6.25 -22.87 -6.91
CA PRO A 65 6.59 -21.89 -5.87
C PRO A 65 6.71 -20.45 -6.40
N GLU A 66 7.33 -20.25 -7.56
CA GLU A 66 7.53 -18.93 -8.20
C GLU A 66 6.21 -18.34 -8.72
N ASN A 67 5.31 -19.19 -9.23
CA ASN A 67 3.97 -18.74 -9.63
C ASN A 67 3.13 -18.34 -8.42
N PHE A 68 3.29 -19.04 -7.29
CA PHE A 68 2.62 -18.68 -6.05
C PHE A 68 3.19 -17.38 -5.45
N GLU A 69 4.51 -17.20 -5.46
CA GLU A 69 5.15 -15.94 -5.06
C GLU A 69 4.62 -14.76 -5.88
N LYS A 70 4.56 -14.89 -7.22
CA LYS A 70 3.95 -13.88 -8.08
C LYS A 70 2.49 -13.61 -7.72
N ALA A 71 1.72 -14.62 -7.33
CA ALA A 71 0.34 -14.43 -6.91
C ALA A 71 0.25 -13.65 -5.59
N LEU A 72 1.14 -13.90 -4.63
CA LEU A 72 1.22 -13.15 -3.37
C LEU A 72 1.66 -11.71 -3.60
N ILE A 73 2.68 -11.47 -4.44
CA ILE A 73 3.11 -10.13 -4.84
C ILE A 73 1.91 -9.35 -5.43
N ASN A 74 1.18 -9.96 -6.37
CA ASN A 74 -0.01 -9.33 -6.95
C ASN A 74 -1.10 -9.08 -5.91
N PHE A 75 -1.31 -10.02 -4.98
CA PHE A 75 -2.33 -9.89 -3.94
C PHE A 75 -2.06 -8.72 -3.01
N MET A 76 -0.81 -8.45 -2.68
CA MET A 76 -0.45 -7.30 -1.83
C MET A 76 -0.28 -5.98 -2.58
N SER A 77 -0.40 -5.98 -3.92
CA SER A 77 -0.20 -4.79 -4.75
C SER A 77 -1.43 -3.87 -4.80
N PHE A 78 -1.82 -3.31 -3.64
CA PHE A 78 -2.91 -2.35 -3.52
C PHE A 78 -2.58 -1.26 -2.48
N PRO A 79 -3.15 -0.05 -2.60
CA PRO A 79 -2.89 1.04 -1.66
C PRO A 79 -3.47 0.73 -0.28
N GLY A 80 -2.68 0.97 0.78
CA GLY A 80 -3.09 0.71 2.16
C GLY A 80 -3.04 -0.76 2.59
N ASN A 81 -2.37 -1.62 1.82
CA ASN A 81 -2.17 -3.03 2.14
C ASN A 81 -1.66 -3.31 3.56
N GLN A 82 -0.88 -2.43 4.15
CA GLN A 82 -0.43 -2.52 5.54
C GLN A 82 -1.59 -2.69 6.52
N GLN A 83 -2.63 -1.86 6.43
CA GLN A 83 -3.79 -1.93 7.30
C GLN A 83 -4.52 -3.27 7.11
N PHE A 84 -4.64 -3.70 5.85
CA PHE A 84 -5.24 -5.00 5.52
C PHE A 84 -4.46 -6.18 6.11
N PHE A 85 -3.12 -6.17 6.02
CA PHE A 85 -2.27 -7.24 6.53
C PHE A 85 -1.94 -7.12 8.02
N GLN A 86 -2.26 -5.98 8.65
CA GLN A 86 -1.92 -5.67 10.04
C GLN A 86 -0.41 -5.79 10.28
N PHE A 87 0.38 -5.23 9.36
CA PHE A 87 1.81 -5.07 9.57
C PHE A 87 2.05 -3.93 10.57
N ASN A 88 3.10 -4.06 11.39
CA ASN A 88 3.53 -2.95 12.23
C ASN A 88 4.07 -1.84 11.32
N ASP A 89 3.93 -0.57 11.73
CA ASP A 89 4.51 0.59 11.08
C ASP A 89 6.04 0.47 10.95
N SER A 90 6.70 -0.23 11.87
CA SER A 90 8.12 -0.58 11.81
C SER A 90 8.51 -1.52 10.66
N VAL A 91 7.55 -2.20 10.01
CA VAL A 91 7.82 -3.10 8.89
C VAL A 91 8.07 -2.28 7.62
N CYS A 92 9.33 -2.24 7.20
CA CYS A 92 9.74 -1.57 5.98
C CYS A 92 9.64 -2.53 4.79
N TYR A 93 8.86 -2.18 3.77
CA TYR A 93 8.80 -2.90 2.49
C TYR A 93 8.36 -1.94 1.39
N ARG A 94 8.75 -2.22 0.14
CA ARG A 94 8.35 -1.40 -1.01
C ARG A 94 7.07 -1.96 -1.61
N ASN A 95 6.04 -1.12 -1.68
CA ASN A 95 4.81 -1.49 -2.38
C ASN A 95 4.93 -1.26 -3.89
N TYR A 96 4.10 -1.98 -4.64
CA TYR A 96 4.01 -1.80 -6.09
C TYR A 96 3.25 -0.52 -6.43
N VAL A 97 3.95 0.50 -6.94
CA VAL A 97 3.30 1.75 -7.38
C VAL A 97 2.88 1.63 -8.84
N ARG A 98 1.57 1.65 -9.06
CA ARG A 98 0.96 1.49 -10.38
C ARG A 98 0.48 2.82 -10.94
N VAL A 99 0.87 3.12 -12.17
CA VAL A 99 0.29 4.24 -12.93
C VAL A 99 -0.93 3.76 -13.71
N PHE A 100 -2.04 4.45 -13.49
CA PHE A 100 -3.31 4.27 -14.16
C PHE A 100 -3.51 5.37 -15.20
N GLN A 101 -4.28 5.07 -16.24
CA GLN A 101 -4.60 6.03 -17.29
C GLN A 101 -6.09 6.34 -17.22
N SER A 102 -6.43 7.62 -17.31
CA SER A 102 -7.82 8.03 -17.45
C SER A 102 -8.35 7.81 -18.85
N LEU A 103 -9.67 8.00 -19.04
CA LEU A 103 -10.27 8.03 -20.37
C LEU A 103 -9.73 9.22 -21.20
N GLY A 104 -9.38 10.33 -20.55
CA GLY A 104 -8.71 11.48 -21.17
C GLY A 104 -7.21 11.29 -21.43
N GLY A 105 -6.62 10.15 -21.07
CA GLY A 105 -5.19 9.88 -21.27
C GLY A 105 -4.27 10.55 -20.24
N VAL A 106 -4.80 11.03 -19.13
CA VAL A 106 -4.02 11.59 -18.02
C VAL A 106 -3.58 10.45 -17.11
N SER A 107 -2.33 10.53 -16.63
CA SER A 107 -1.74 9.53 -15.74
C SER A 107 -2.10 9.80 -14.29
N TYR A 108 -2.48 8.76 -13.54
CA TYR A 108 -2.87 8.82 -12.13
C TYR A 108 -2.17 7.75 -11.30
N ILE A 109 -1.99 8.02 -10.02
CA ILE A 109 -1.59 7.03 -8.99
C ILE A 109 -2.54 7.14 -7.81
N TYR A 110 -2.56 6.14 -6.92
CA TYR A 110 -3.21 6.31 -5.63
C TYR A 110 -2.45 7.32 -4.79
N LYS A 111 -3.19 8.15 -4.05
CA LYS A 111 -2.60 9.19 -3.22
C LYS A 111 -1.64 8.62 -2.18
N LYS A 112 -2.01 7.51 -1.53
CA LYS A 112 -1.13 6.82 -0.57
C LYS A 112 0.21 6.39 -1.17
N ASP A 113 0.25 6.04 -2.45
CA ASP A 113 1.48 5.58 -3.12
C ASP A 113 2.52 6.70 -3.30
N ILE A 114 2.16 7.98 -3.08
CA ILE A 114 3.11 9.09 -3.14
C ILE A 114 4.22 8.96 -2.09
N TYR A 115 3.92 8.36 -0.93
CA TYR A 115 4.88 8.16 0.14
C TYR A 115 5.90 7.06 -0.19
N ASP A 116 5.48 6.04 -0.95
CA ASP A 116 6.40 5.04 -1.52
C ASP A 116 7.33 5.68 -2.55
N LEU A 117 6.84 6.63 -3.37
CA LEU A 117 7.67 7.42 -4.28
C LEU A 117 8.66 8.33 -3.52
N LEU A 118 8.24 9.00 -2.44
CA LEU A 118 9.16 9.77 -1.61
C LEU A 118 10.31 8.89 -1.09
N HIS A 119 10.00 7.68 -0.64
CA HIS A 119 11.03 6.74 -0.18
C HIS A 119 11.97 6.30 -1.31
N GLU A 120 11.47 6.05 -2.52
CA GLU A 120 12.29 5.71 -3.70
C GLU A 120 13.26 6.84 -4.08
N PHE A 121 12.84 8.09 -3.93
CA PHE A 121 13.67 9.27 -4.16
C PHE A 121 14.44 9.74 -2.91
N ALA A 122 14.57 8.90 -1.89
CA ALA A 122 15.43 9.18 -0.74
C ALA A 122 16.91 9.19 -1.18
N PRO A 123 17.72 10.13 -0.67
CA PRO A 123 19.15 10.14 -0.95
C PRO A 123 19.82 8.93 -0.32
N LYS A 124 20.90 8.46 -0.96
CA LYS A 124 21.82 7.52 -0.34
C LYS A 124 22.46 8.16 0.89
N ILE A 125 22.53 7.38 1.96
CA ILE A 125 23.24 7.76 3.18
C ILE A 125 24.67 7.20 3.08
N ASP A 126 25.63 8.06 2.74
CA ASP A 126 27.05 7.68 2.64
C ASP A 126 27.65 7.46 4.04
N THR A 127 27.53 6.23 4.54
CA THR A 127 28.00 5.77 5.85
C THR A 127 28.18 4.24 5.86
N LEU A 128 28.47 3.65 7.02
CA LEU A 128 28.57 2.20 7.19
C LEU A 128 27.24 1.50 6.86
N ALA A 129 27.31 0.34 6.21
CA ALA A 129 26.13 -0.39 5.72
C ALA A 129 25.02 -0.59 6.79
N PRO A 130 25.32 -0.98 8.05
CA PRO A 130 24.28 -1.09 9.08
C PRO A 130 23.56 0.23 9.39
N LEU A 131 24.28 1.36 9.33
CA LEU A 131 23.72 2.69 9.58
C LEU A 131 22.99 3.25 8.37
N GLN A 132 23.44 2.91 7.16
CA GLN A 132 22.71 3.21 5.94
C GLN A 132 21.34 2.50 5.97
N GLU A 133 21.32 1.21 6.31
CA GLU A 133 20.09 0.44 6.46
C GLU A 133 19.19 1.01 7.56
N LEU A 134 19.76 1.31 8.74
CA LEU A 134 19.01 1.94 9.83
C LEU A 134 18.39 3.28 9.41
N GLY A 135 19.15 4.14 8.75
CA GLY A 135 18.67 5.46 8.30
C GLY A 135 17.53 5.34 7.29
N HIS A 136 17.62 4.41 6.33
CA HIS A 136 16.52 4.14 5.40
C HIS A 136 15.30 3.54 6.11
N ASN A 137 15.47 2.63 7.07
CA ASN A 137 14.37 2.08 7.87
C ASN A 137 13.66 3.16 8.69
N LEU A 138 14.40 4.08 9.31
CA LEU A 138 13.83 5.22 10.03
C LEU A 138 13.06 6.16 9.09
N LEU A 139 13.59 6.42 7.89
CA LEU A 139 12.90 7.24 6.90
C LEU A 139 11.62 6.59 6.39
N ALA A 140 11.67 5.29 6.06
CA ALA A 140 10.50 4.51 5.65
C ALA A 140 9.43 4.52 6.74
N TYR A 141 9.82 4.32 8.00
CA TYR A 141 8.94 4.40 9.16
C TYR A 141 8.27 5.78 9.30
N TYR A 142 9.04 6.87 9.17
CA TYR A 142 8.49 8.23 9.17
C TYR A 142 7.45 8.43 8.05
N LEU A 143 7.79 8.06 6.82
CA LEU A 143 6.89 8.19 5.67
C LEU A 143 5.63 7.33 5.83
N LYS A 144 5.74 6.17 6.47
CA LYS A 144 4.60 5.32 6.83
C LYS A 144 3.65 6.01 7.79
N ILE A 145 4.15 6.66 8.83
CA ILE A 145 3.34 7.44 9.77
C ILE A 145 2.58 8.53 9.02
N GLN A 146 3.23 9.24 8.09
CA GLN A 146 2.54 10.26 7.28
C GLN A 146 1.49 9.65 6.34
N GLN A 147 1.82 8.53 5.67
CA GLN A 147 0.87 7.79 4.82
C GLN A 147 -0.38 7.34 5.60
N ASN A 148 -0.21 6.92 6.85
CA ASN A 148 -1.29 6.47 7.73
C ASN A 148 -2.22 7.61 8.19
N LYS A 149 -1.81 8.88 8.10
CA LYS A 149 -2.69 10.03 8.35
C LYS A 149 -3.77 10.17 7.27
N LEU A 150 -3.55 9.62 6.07
CA LEU A 150 -4.57 9.54 5.03
C LEU A 150 -5.61 8.47 5.42
N THR A 151 -6.80 8.94 5.83
CA THR A 151 -7.92 8.08 6.23
C THR A 151 -8.48 7.28 5.05
N SER A 152 -8.49 7.88 3.86
CA SER A 152 -8.90 7.26 2.60
C SER A 152 -7.74 6.54 1.91
N SER A 153 -7.97 5.29 1.49
CA SER A 153 -7.04 4.53 0.63
C SER A 153 -7.44 4.53 -0.85
N HIS A 154 -8.58 5.13 -1.22
CA HIS A 154 -9.12 5.07 -2.58
C HIS A 154 -8.82 6.32 -3.41
N GLU A 155 -8.49 7.45 -2.78
CA GLU A 155 -8.20 8.71 -3.48
C GLU A 155 -7.04 8.55 -4.47
N MET A 156 -7.18 9.20 -5.64
CA MET A 156 -6.17 9.21 -6.69
C MET A 156 -5.73 10.64 -7.00
N ILE A 157 -4.47 10.77 -7.42
CA ILE A 157 -3.87 12.06 -7.82
C ILE A 157 -3.22 11.92 -9.19
N VAL A 158 -3.10 13.05 -9.88
CA VAL A 158 -2.37 13.11 -11.15
C VAL A 158 -0.90 12.75 -10.90
N TYR A 159 -0.37 11.86 -11.73
CA TYR A 159 1.06 11.54 -11.74
C TYR A 159 1.81 12.67 -12.46
N ASN A 160 2.35 13.60 -11.68
CA ASN A 160 3.06 14.77 -12.17
C ASN A 160 4.55 14.47 -12.40
N HIS A 161 4.96 14.39 -13.67
CA HIS A 161 6.35 14.11 -14.05
C HIS A 161 7.32 15.22 -13.64
N GLU A 162 6.92 16.49 -13.66
CA GLU A 162 7.75 17.61 -13.21
C GLU A 162 8.01 17.52 -11.71
N PHE A 163 6.99 17.14 -10.94
CA PHE A 163 7.14 16.88 -9.52
C PHE A 163 8.13 15.73 -9.26
N MET A 164 8.04 14.62 -10.01
CA MET A 164 9.02 13.52 -9.92
C MET A 164 10.45 13.98 -10.25
N GLN A 165 10.63 14.78 -11.30
CA GLN A 165 11.94 15.36 -11.65
C GLN A 165 12.47 16.28 -10.55
N SER A 166 11.60 17.02 -9.87
CA SER A 166 11.99 17.85 -8.73
C SER A 166 12.49 17.02 -7.54
N LEU A 167 11.90 15.85 -7.29
CA LEU A 167 12.33 14.92 -6.25
C LEU A 167 13.71 14.36 -6.57
N GLU A 168 13.90 13.89 -7.81
CA GLU A 168 15.18 13.38 -8.31
C GLU A 168 16.29 14.44 -8.20
N LYS A 169 16.01 15.68 -8.61
CA LYS A 169 16.97 16.78 -8.48
C LYS A 169 17.32 17.05 -7.02
N LYS A 170 16.33 17.06 -6.12
CA LYS A 170 16.57 17.27 -4.68
C LYS A 170 17.40 16.14 -4.08
N ARG A 171 17.16 14.89 -4.51
CA ARG A 171 17.97 13.72 -4.13
C ARG A 171 19.44 13.92 -4.51
N LEU A 172 19.71 14.23 -5.79
CA LEU A 172 21.08 14.40 -6.30
C LEU A 172 21.82 15.53 -5.59
N VAL A 173 21.16 16.68 -5.37
CA VAL A 173 21.76 17.80 -4.64
C VAL A 173 22.13 17.41 -3.20
N ASN A 174 21.29 16.63 -2.53
CA ASN A 174 21.59 16.14 -1.19
C ASN A 174 22.78 15.17 -1.19
N GLU A 175 22.83 14.25 -2.16
CA GLU A 175 23.95 13.30 -2.31
C GLU A 175 25.27 14.03 -2.59
N GLU A 176 25.29 14.97 -3.54
CA GLU A 176 26.46 15.82 -3.83
C GLU A 176 26.90 16.63 -2.60
N GLY A 177 25.94 17.12 -1.80
CA GLY A 177 26.20 17.81 -0.54
C GLY A 177 26.91 16.92 0.49
N MET A 178 26.56 15.63 0.54
CA MET A 178 27.20 14.64 1.39
C MET A 178 28.63 14.33 0.92
N GLU A 179 28.80 14.07 -0.38
CA GLU A 179 30.09 13.73 -1.01
C GLU A 179 31.11 14.87 -0.89
N SER A 180 30.67 16.12 -1.08
CA SER A 180 31.53 17.31 -0.97
C SER A 180 31.88 17.71 0.47
N GLU A 181 31.42 16.94 1.46
CA GLU A 181 31.56 17.21 2.90
C GLU A 181 30.98 18.57 3.35
N SER A 182 30.15 19.20 2.52
CA SER A 182 29.55 20.50 2.80
C SER A 182 28.71 20.50 4.08
N TRP A 183 28.14 19.33 4.41
CA TRP A 183 27.40 19.04 5.63
C TRP A 183 28.18 19.30 6.93
N LYS A 184 29.51 19.16 6.93
CA LYS A 184 30.34 19.36 8.14
C LYS A 184 30.24 20.78 8.68
N ARG A 185 30.02 21.78 7.81
CA ARG A 185 29.81 23.17 8.24
C ARG A 185 28.52 23.30 9.06
N HIS A 186 27.43 22.73 8.58
CA HIS A 186 26.13 22.73 9.27
C HIS A 186 26.16 21.94 10.58
N VAL A 187 26.91 20.83 10.62
CA VAL A 187 27.09 20.04 11.85
C VAL A 187 27.92 20.79 12.90
N SER A 188 28.98 21.49 12.49
CA SER A 188 29.85 22.23 13.41
C SER A 188 29.14 23.41 14.10
N GLU A 189 28.07 23.92 13.49
CA GLU A 189 27.28 25.04 14.00
C GLU A 189 26.15 24.60 14.96
N SER A 190 25.85 23.29 15.06
CA SER A 190 24.67 22.80 15.77
C SER A 190 24.98 21.63 16.72
N ALA A 191 24.75 21.88 18.02
CA ALA A 191 24.88 20.87 19.08
C ALA A 191 23.97 19.65 18.90
N PHE A 192 22.92 19.77 18.08
CA PHE A 192 21.98 18.69 17.78
C PHE A 192 22.65 17.43 17.22
N TYR A 193 23.76 17.60 16.49
CA TYR A 193 24.45 16.52 15.78
C TYR A 193 25.64 15.92 16.55
N HIS A 194 25.93 16.44 17.75
CA HIS A 194 27.11 16.06 18.54
C HIS A 194 26.81 14.97 19.58
N SER A 195 26.16 13.89 19.15
CA SER A 195 25.89 12.74 20.01
C SER A 195 27.17 11.91 20.21
N LYS A 196 27.56 11.68 21.47
CA LYS A 196 28.80 10.98 21.87
C LYS A 196 28.56 9.59 22.43
N ASN A 197 27.31 9.23 22.69
CA ASN A 197 26.90 7.96 23.26
C ASN A 197 25.51 7.55 22.75
N ASP A 198 25.15 6.32 23.05
CA ASP A 198 23.93 5.66 22.58
C ASP A 198 22.66 6.43 22.99
N ASP A 199 22.58 6.88 24.26
CA ASP A 199 21.45 7.65 24.78
C ASP A 199 21.27 8.97 24.03
N GLU A 200 22.37 9.68 23.76
CA GLU A 200 22.34 10.93 23.01
C GLU A 200 21.88 10.72 21.57
N VAL A 201 22.32 9.67 20.87
CA VAL A 201 21.85 9.39 19.50
C VAL A 201 20.37 9.03 19.50
N LEU A 202 19.92 8.17 20.43
CA LEU A 202 18.51 7.77 20.52
C LEU A 202 17.60 8.97 20.84
N ASN A 203 18.05 9.86 21.72
CA ASN A 203 17.33 11.10 22.03
C ASN A 203 17.29 12.04 20.83
N THR A 204 18.39 12.19 20.08
CA THR A 204 18.42 12.99 18.86
C THR A 204 17.43 12.44 17.82
N ILE A 205 17.44 11.13 17.54
CA ILE A 205 16.47 10.50 16.64
C ILE A 205 15.05 10.71 17.14
N THR A 206 14.79 10.47 18.42
CA THR A 206 13.45 10.68 19.02
C THR A 206 12.97 12.12 18.82
N SER A 207 13.83 13.10 19.10
CA SER A 207 13.50 14.52 18.96
C SER A 207 13.25 14.93 17.51
N LEU A 208 13.98 14.34 16.55
CA LEU A 208 13.73 14.52 15.12
C LEU A 208 12.33 14.06 14.74
N PHE A 209 11.92 12.87 15.18
CA PHE A 209 10.56 12.37 14.92
C PHE A 209 9.48 13.29 15.48
N VAL A 210 9.65 13.74 16.73
CA VAL A 210 8.72 14.70 17.36
C VAL A 210 8.64 16.00 16.58
N LYS A 211 9.79 16.55 16.16
CA LYS A 211 9.84 17.78 15.35
C LYS A 211 9.09 17.64 14.02
N CYS A 212 9.15 16.47 13.40
CA CYS A 212 8.45 16.17 12.15
C CYS A 212 7.00 15.67 12.35
N GLY A 213 6.44 15.82 13.56
CA GLY A 213 5.05 15.47 13.86
C GLY A 213 4.78 13.96 13.83
N ALA A 214 5.74 13.18 14.32
CA ALA A 214 5.70 11.73 14.44
C ALA A 214 6.26 11.27 15.80
N THR A 215 6.08 10.00 16.14
CA THR A 215 6.63 9.40 17.37
C THR A 215 7.34 8.10 17.04
N LEU A 216 8.46 7.84 17.72
CA LEU A 216 9.19 6.59 17.59
C LEU A 216 8.64 5.54 18.57
N ASP A 217 8.04 4.47 18.06
CA ASP A 217 7.50 3.35 18.85
C ASP A 217 8.59 2.45 19.47
N SER A 218 8.17 1.45 20.24
CA SER A 218 9.07 0.49 20.90
C SER A 218 9.87 -0.34 19.90
N ASP A 219 9.23 -0.87 18.85
CA ASP A 219 9.87 -1.78 17.91
C ASP A 219 10.99 -1.09 17.12
N MET A 220 10.76 0.16 16.71
CA MET A 220 11.79 0.96 16.05
C MET A 220 12.89 1.41 17.01
N ARG A 221 12.55 1.70 18.28
CA ARG A 221 13.57 1.94 19.33
C ARG A 221 14.47 0.72 19.54
N ASP A 222 13.88 -0.47 19.63
CA ASP A 222 14.61 -1.72 19.79
C ASP A 222 15.52 -1.99 18.59
N THR A 223 15.06 -1.65 17.38
CA THR A 223 15.87 -1.72 16.15
C THR A 223 17.09 -0.81 16.24
N VAL A 224 16.90 0.46 16.64
CA VAL A 224 17.99 1.43 16.84
C VAL A 224 18.98 0.91 17.89
N THR A 225 18.48 0.45 19.05
CA THR A 225 19.33 -0.05 20.14
C THR A 225 20.09 -1.32 19.75
N SER A 226 19.49 -2.22 18.96
CA SER A 226 20.19 -3.41 18.45
C SER A 226 21.37 -3.02 17.56
N VAL A 227 21.18 -2.06 16.65
CA VAL A 227 22.27 -1.59 15.79
C VAL A 227 23.38 -0.92 16.60
N MET A 228 23.04 -0.14 17.64
CA MET A 228 24.03 0.47 18.54
C MET A 228 24.85 -0.55 19.32
N LYS A 229 24.24 -1.68 19.69
CA LYS A 229 24.95 -2.77 20.35
C LYS A 229 25.97 -3.44 19.43
N ASP A 230 25.59 -3.66 18.17
CA ASP A 230 26.46 -4.30 17.17
C ASP A 230 27.50 -3.32 16.60
N LEU A 231 27.19 -2.02 16.61
CA LEU A 231 28.04 -0.93 16.13
C LEU A 231 28.06 0.22 17.15
N PRO A 232 28.94 0.16 18.17
CA PRO A 232 28.97 1.13 19.26
C PRO A 232 29.15 2.58 18.81
N VAL A 233 28.35 3.50 19.38
CA VAL A 233 28.37 4.93 18.98
C VAL A 233 29.72 5.58 19.27
N LYS A 234 30.32 5.30 20.42
CA LYS A 234 31.60 5.93 20.84
C LYS A 234 32.74 5.71 19.84
N GLU A 235 32.73 4.57 19.15
CA GLU A 235 33.75 4.20 18.17
C GLU A 235 33.41 4.73 16.76
N ASN A 236 32.14 5.06 16.51
CA ASN A 236 31.59 5.37 15.19
C ASN A 236 30.87 6.73 15.15
N VAL A 237 31.24 7.68 16.03
CA VAL A 237 30.54 8.96 16.22
C VAL A 237 30.28 9.67 14.89
N LEU A 238 31.31 9.78 14.04
CA LEU A 238 31.21 10.45 12.74
C LEU A 238 30.16 9.82 11.82
N GLU A 239 30.07 8.49 11.83
CA GLU A 239 29.16 7.73 10.98
C GLU A 239 27.70 7.87 11.45
N TYR A 240 27.48 7.84 12.77
CA TYR A 240 26.17 8.18 13.33
C TYR A 240 25.78 9.63 13.04
N THR A 241 26.71 10.58 13.15
CA THR A 241 26.45 11.98 12.80
C THR A 241 26.06 12.13 11.32
N ARG A 242 26.74 11.43 10.40
CA ARG A 242 26.39 11.41 8.96
C ARG A 242 24.97 10.90 8.72
N MET A 243 24.62 9.76 9.33
CA MET A 243 23.28 9.19 9.21
C MET A 243 22.21 10.13 9.77
N VAL A 244 22.39 10.65 10.99
CA VAL A 244 21.43 11.58 11.63
C VAL A 244 21.26 12.85 10.80
N PHE A 245 22.35 13.42 10.28
CA PHE A 245 22.29 14.61 9.44
C PHE A 245 21.49 14.35 8.16
N CYS A 246 21.79 13.25 7.44
CA CYS A 246 21.07 12.91 6.22
C CYS A 246 19.57 12.66 6.49
N LEU A 247 19.26 11.92 7.55
CA LEU A 247 17.90 11.65 7.98
C LEU A 247 17.14 12.95 8.30
N TYR A 248 17.74 13.83 9.11
CA TYR A 248 17.16 15.13 9.48
C TYR A 248 16.82 15.97 8.24
N ASN A 249 17.80 16.21 7.36
CA ASN A 249 17.60 17.08 6.19
C ASN A 249 16.56 16.49 5.22
N THR A 250 16.52 15.17 5.10
CA THR A 250 15.54 14.48 4.25
C THR A 250 14.13 14.61 4.84
N MET A 251 13.95 14.32 6.13
CA MET A 251 12.65 14.43 6.81
C MET A 251 12.12 15.87 6.84
N GLU A 252 12.96 16.86 7.18
CA GLU A 252 12.59 18.27 7.12
C GLU A 252 12.23 18.69 5.70
N GLY A 253 13.04 18.27 4.73
CA GLY A 253 12.81 18.55 3.32
C GLY A 253 11.51 17.95 2.79
N TYR A 254 11.08 16.79 3.28
CA TYR A 254 9.77 16.20 2.95
C TYR A 254 8.62 16.87 3.69
N MET A 255 8.79 17.26 4.95
CA MET A 255 7.80 18.02 5.69
C MET A 255 7.44 19.34 4.98
N GLU A 256 8.45 20.09 4.53
CA GLU A 256 8.22 21.29 3.72
C GLU A 256 7.51 20.98 2.40
N LEU A 257 7.91 19.89 1.74
CA LEU A 257 7.35 19.49 0.46
C LEU A 257 5.87 19.11 0.61
N ILE A 258 5.52 18.39 1.67
CA ILE A 258 4.13 18.04 2.04
C ILE A 258 3.33 19.31 2.27
N GLY A 259 3.89 20.27 3.01
CA GLY A 259 3.26 21.56 3.28
C GLY A 259 3.00 22.40 2.01
N LYS A 260 3.90 22.34 1.02
CA LYS A 260 3.77 23.05 -0.26
C LYS A 260 2.82 22.36 -1.25
N ASN A 261 2.68 21.04 -1.16
CA ASN A 261 1.92 20.22 -2.11
C ASN A 261 0.68 19.58 -1.47
N LYS A 262 -0.08 20.36 -0.69
CA LYS A 262 -1.23 19.86 0.11
C LYS A 262 -2.21 19.02 -0.69
N LEU A 263 -2.59 19.43 -1.91
CA LEU A 263 -3.54 18.71 -2.74
C LEU A 263 -3.08 17.27 -3.08
N MET A 264 -1.78 17.08 -3.28
CA MET A 264 -1.19 15.77 -3.59
C MET A 264 -0.92 14.94 -2.34
N MET A 265 -0.73 15.56 -1.18
CA MET A 265 -0.17 14.90 0.01
C MET A 265 -1.16 14.72 1.17
N LEU A 266 -2.21 15.54 1.23
CA LEU A 266 -3.26 15.51 2.25
C LEU A 266 -4.58 14.98 1.67
N SER A 267 -5.50 14.55 2.53
CA SER A 267 -6.81 14.03 2.09
C SER A 267 -7.61 15.13 1.39
N ARG A 268 -8.45 14.78 0.42
CA ARG A 268 -9.22 15.81 -0.30
C ARG A 268 -10.15 16.58 0.64
N CYS A 269 -10.74 15.92 1.63
CA CYS A 269 -11.60 16.55 2.65
C CYS A 269 -10.89 17.65 3.47
N GLU A 270 -9.55 17.63 3.55
CA GLU A 270 -8.76 18.64 4.26
C GLU A 270 -8.40 19.85 3.37
N THR A 271 -8.62 19.74 2.06
CA THR A 271 -8.16 20.74 1.08
C THR A 271 -9.28 21.37 0.28
N VAL A 272 -10.51 20.88 0.39
CA VAL A 272 -11.62 21.29 -0.50
C VAL A 272 -11.96 22.76 -0.41
N ASP A 273 -12.00 23.31 0.80
CA ASP A 273 -12.34 24.72 1.02
C ASP A 273 -11.26 25.70 0.53
N SER A 274 -10.03 25.23 0.32
CA SER A 274 -8.87 26.10 0.08
C SER A 274 -8.22 25.93 -1.28
N ILE A 275 -8.42 24.78 -1.94
CA ILE A 275 -7.77 24.44 -3.20
C ILE A 275 -8.82 23.82 -4.13
N PRO A 276 -9.27 24.53 -5.18
CA PRO A 276 -10.18 23.98 -6.16
C PRO A 276 -9.47 22.98 -7.08
N ILE A 277 -10.20 21.99 -7.57
CA ILE A 277 -9.70 21.06 -8.58
C ILE A 277 -10.40 21.30 -9.93
N SER A 278 -9.69 21.04 -11.01
CA SER A 278 -10.26 21.15 -12.37
C SER A 278 -11.09 19.94 -12.77
N LYS A 279 -10.79 18.76 -12.21
CA LYS A 279 -11.44 17.49 -12.49
C LYS A 279 -11.49 16.59 -11.26
N ILE A 280 -12.60 15.89 -11.07
CA ILE A 280 -12.84 14.94 -9.97
C ILE A 280 -12.45 13.53 -10.45
N PRO A 281 -11.36 12.93 -9.92
CA PRO A 281 -10.96 11.59 -10.31
C PRO A 281 -11.94 10.54 -9.76
N ILE A 282 -12.50 9.72 -10.65
CA ILE A 282 -13.41 8.61 -10.32
C ILE A 282 -12.81 7.31 -10.84
N ARG A 283 -12.71 6.28 -9.99
CA ARG A 283 -12.22 4.96 -10.40
C ARG A 283 -13.25 4.26 -11.28
N LEU A 284 -12.82 3.96 -12.51
CA LEU A 284 -13.57 3.18 -13.49
C LEU A 284 -13.00 1.77 -13.52
N PHE A 285 -13.67 0.84 -12.85
CA PHE A 285 -13.27 -0.55 -12.79
C PHE A 285 -13.60 -1.25 -14.11
N GLU A 286 -12.57 -1.85 -14.74
CA GLU A 286 -12.71 -2.54 -16.03
C GLU A 286 -12.54 -4.05 -15.84
N SER A 287 -13.53 -4.83 -16.25
CA SER A 287 -13.50 -6.29 -16.26
C SER A 287 -14.02 -6.80 -17.60
N ASN A 288 -13.11 -7.22 -18.48
CA ASN A 288 -13.43 -7.53 -19.89
C ASN A 288 -14.05 -6.30 -20.59
N GLU A 289 -15.29 -6.42 -21.06
CA GLU A 289 -16.04 -5.33 -21.72
C GLU A 289 -16.84 -4.47 -20.72
N GLU A 290 -16.98 -4.94 -19.46
CA GLU A 290 -17.75 -4.25 -18.44
C GLU A 290 -16.96 -3.13 -17.78
N LYS A 291 -17.63 -1.99 -17.60
CA LYS A 291 -17.08 -0.77 -17.00
C LYS A 291 -18.01 -0.28 -15.91
N MET A 292 -17.49 -0.18 -14.70
CA MET A 292 -18.29 0.09 -13.51
C MET A 292 -17.62 1.12 -12.61
N VAL A 293 -18.41 1.88 -11.86
CA VAL A 293 -17.95 2.79 -10.81
C VAL A 293 -18.61 2.40 -9.50
N MET A 294 -17.94 2.62 -8.36
CA MET A 294 -18.57 2.47 -7.05
C MET A 294 -19.52 3.65 -6.82
N SER A 295 -20.80 3.38 -6.61
CA SER A 295 -21.85 4.41 -6.59
C SER A 295 -21.68 5.39 -5.44
N HIS A 296 -21.39 4.88 -4.24
CA HIS A 296 -21.17 5.69 -3.04
C HIS A 296 -19.87 6.50 -3.11
N GLU A 297 -18.82 5.97 -3.76
CA GLU A 297 -17.59 6.72 -4.04
C GLU A 297 -17.85 7.89 -4.98
N LEU A 298 -18.60 7.67 -6.06
CA LEU A 298 -18.99 8.71 -7.00
C LEU A 298 -19.79 9.83 -6.31
N LEU A 299 -20.83 9.46 -5.54
CA LEU A 299 -21.65 10.44 -4.82
C LEU A 299 -20.79 11.26 -3.84
N HIS A 300 -19.96 10.58 -3.05
CA HIS A 300 -19.11 11.26 -2.09
C HIS A 300 -18.15 12.23 -2.74
N ALA A 301 -17.47 11.83 -3.82
CA ALA A 301 -16.53 12.69 -4.52
C ALA A 301 -17.19 13.95 -5.10
N ILE A 302 -18.42 13.83 -5.63
CA ILE A 302 -19.19 14.98 -6.13
C ILE A 302 -19.62 15.90 -4.98
N LYS A 303 -20.16 15.33 -3.89
CA LYS A 303 -20.56 16.10 -2.70
C LYS A 303 -19.41 16.84 -2.07
N LEU A 304 -18.22 16.23 -2.09
CA LEU A 304 -17.03 16.83 -1.52
C LEU A 304 -16.69 18.15 -2.21
N GLU A 305 -16.92 18.26 -3.52
CA GLU A 305 -16.76 19.49 -4.30
C GLU A 305 -17.97 20.43 -4.25
N GLU A 306 -18.88 20.25 -3.30
CA GLU A 306 -20.07 21.09 -3.07
C GLU A 306 -21.00 21.21 -4.31
N LEU A 307 -20.96 20.22 -5.20
CA LEU A 307 -21.84 20.17 -6.37
C LEU A 307 -23.23 19.64 -5.98
N ASP A 308 -24.27 20.11 -6.68
CA ASP A 308 -25.66 19.72 -6.42
C ASP A 308 -25.92 18.26 -6.83
N VAL A 309 -26.22 17.41 -5.84
CA VAL A 309 -26.51 15.99 -6.02
C VAL A 309 -27.99 15.64 -5.85
N SER A 310 -28.86 16.64 -5.61
CA SER A 310 -30.27 16.44 -5.24
C SER A 310 -31.05 15.56 -6.24
N GLY A 311 -30.70 15.61 -7.52
CA GLY A 311 -31.35 14.82 -8.57
C GLY A 311 -31.07 13.31 -8.52
N PHE A 312 -30.07 12.84 -7.77
CA PHE A 312 -29.68 11.43 -7.74
C PHE A 312 -29.18 10.90 -6.40
N GLU A 313 -29.05 11.74 -5.37
CA GLU A 313 -28.55 11.37 -4.05
C GLU A 313 -29.35 10.23 -3.42
N ASP A 314 -30.68 10.39 -3.29
CA ASP A 314 -31.56 9.39 -2.67
C ASP A 314 -31.48 8.04 -3.38
N LYS A 315 -31.35 8.05 -4.71
CA LYS A 315 -31.20 6.84 -5.52
C LYS A 315 -29.92 6.10 -5.16
N ILE A 316 -28.80 6.80 -4.97
CA ILE A 316 -27.52 6.17 -4.60
C ILE A 316 -27.53 5.75 -3.12
N LEU A 317 -28.06 6.56 -2.23
CA LEU A 317 -28.15 6.25 -0.79
C LEU A 317 -29.03 5.02 -0.51
N ALA A 318 -30.05 4.77 -1.34
CA ALA A 318 -30.86 3.55 -1.28
C ALA A 318 -30.10 2.29 -1.72
N MET A 319 -28.96 2.41 -2.39
CA MET A 319 -28.15 1.26 -2.80
C MET A 319 -27.25 0.77 -1.67
N PRO A 320 -26.90 -0.53 -1.63
CA PRO A 320 -25.86 -1.03 -0.72
C PRO A 320 -24.53 -0.26 -0.88
N LYS A 321 -23.77 -0.11 0.22
CA LYS A 321 -22.55 0.72 0.26
C LYS A 321 -21.50 0.37 -0.81
N LEU A 322 -21.34 -0.92 -1.13
CA LEU A 322 -20.40 -1.43 -2.12
C LEU A 322 -21.03 -1.66 -3.50
N SER A 323 -22.21 -1.10 -3.74
CA SER A 323 -22.88 -1.20 -5.04
C SER A 323 -22.06 -0.49 -6.12
N THR A 324 -22.24 -0.98 -7.34
CA THR A 324 -21.64 -0.40 -8.53
C THR A 324 -22.72 -0.02 -9.53
N MET A 325 -22.48 1.06 -10.25
CA MET A 325 -23.25 1.41 -11.45
C MET A 325 -22.40 1.14 -12.68
N ASN A 326 -23.02 0.60 -13.74
CA ASN A 326 -22.33 0.50 -15.01
C ASN A 326 -22.15 1.90 -15.63
N PHE A 327 -21.17 2.05 -16.51
CA PHE A 327 -20.80 3.35 -17.07
C PHE A 327 -21.97 4.04 -17.82
N ARG A 328 -22.87 3.26 -18.43
CA ARG A 328 -24.07 3.79 -19.09
C ARG A 328 -25.09 4.34 -18.09
N GLU A 329 -25.29 3.67 -16.96
CA GLU A 329 -26.14 4.15 -15.87
C GLU A 329 -25.62 5.45 -15.27
N VAL A 330 -24.30 5.58 -15.12
CA VAL A 330 -23.67 6.83 -14.67
C VAL A 330 -24.02 7.96 -15.63
N PHE A 331 -23.83 7.75 -16.94
CA PHE A 331 -24.15 8.76 -17.96
C PHE A 331 -25.63 9.18 -17.95
N GLY A 332 -26.55 8.24 -17.70
CA GLY A 332 -27.98 8.54 -17.62
C GLY A 332 -28.45 9.12 -16.28
N THR A 333 -27.64 9.00 -15.21
CA THR A 333 -28.02 9.43 -13.86
C THR A 333 -27.41 10.79 -13.49
N ILE A 334 -26.17 11.05 -13.92
CA ILE A 334 -25.43 12.25 -13.54
C ILE A 334 -25.70 13.39 -14.55
N PRO A 335 -26.08 14.59 -14.08
CA PRO A 335 -26.27 15.76 -14.94
C PRO A 335 -25.04 16.08 -15.81
N SER A 336 -25.26 16.59 -17.03
CA SER A 336 -24.19 16.79 -18.02
C SER A 336 -23.13 17.81 -17.58
N ASP A 337 -23.48 18.80 -16.78
CA ASP A 337 -22.59 19.81 -16.23
C ASP A 337 -21.64 19.18 -15.20
N ILE A 338 -22.15 18.36 -14.28
CA ILE A 338 -21.35 17.60 -13.31
C ILE A 338 -20.52 16.53 -14.02
N PHE A 339 -21.10 15.80 -14.97
CA PHE A 339 -20.40 14.74 -15.70
C PHE A 339 -19.14 15.25 -16.41
N LYS A 340 -19.17 16.49 -16.92
CA LYS A 340 -18.00 17.15 -17.53
C LYS A 340 -16.89 17.46 -16.53
N MET A 341 -17.17 17.51 -15.23
CA MET A 341 -16.15 17.71 -14.18
C MET A 341 -15.50 16.39 -13.75
N LEU A 342 -16.05 15.24 -14.12
CA LEU A 342 -15.51 13.93 -13.76
C LEU A 342 -14.35 13.53 -14.68
N GLU A 343 -13.33 12.89 -14.12
CA GLU A 343 -12.26 12.21 -14.84
C GLU A 343 -12.23 10.73 -14.46
N PHE A 344 -12.59 9.87 -15.41
CA PHE A 344 -12.68 8.43 -15.16
C PHE A 344 -11.33 7.75 -15.32
N VAL A 345 -10.75 7.28 -14.20
CA VAL A 345 -9.45 6.61 -14.13
C VAL A 345 -9.62 5.09 -14.29
N LYS A 346 -9.04 4.48 -15.33
CA LYS A 346 -9.22 3.05 -15.61
C LYS A 346 -8.45 2.19 -14.60
N VAL A 347 -9.19 1.39 -13.82
CA VAL A 347 -8.67 0.44 -12.83
C VAL A 347 -9.02 -0.99 -13.27
N PRO A 348 -8.07 -1.74 -13.86
CA PRO A 348 -8.37 -3.06 -14.38
C PRO A 348 -8.53 -4.09 -13.26
N LEU A 349 -9.64 -4.82 -13.28
CA LEU A 349 -9.89 -5.97 -12.44
C LEU A 349 -9.42 -7.24 -13.16
N LYS A 350 -8.44 -7.93 -12.58
CA LYS A 350 -7.96 -9.21 -13.13
C LYS A 350 -8.99 -10.31 -12.85
N THR A 351 -9.39 -11.04 -13.88
CA THR A 351 -10.40 -12.11 -13.83
C THR A 351 -9.81 -13.53 -13.74
N GLY A 352 -8.49 -13.66 -13.59
CA GLY A 352 -7.84 -14.97 -13.51
C GLY A 352 -8.16 -15.72 -12.21
N PRO A 353 -8.41 -17.05 -12.22
CA PRO A 353 -8.86 -17.82 -11.06
C PRO A 353 -7.85 -17.87 -9.90
N ARG A 354 -6.57 -17.57 -10.18
CA ARG A 354 -5.48 -17.54 -9.20
C ARG A 354 -5.07 -16.11 -8.81
N SER A 355 -5.68 -15.10 -9.42
CA SER A 355 -5.41 -13.70 -9.13
C SER A 355 -6.46 -13.17 -8.18
N LEU A 356 -6.05 -12.63 -7.04
CA LEU A 356 -6.92 -11.90 -6.14
C LEU A 356 -6.56 -10.42 -6.23
N VAL A 357 -7.54 -9.57 -6.54
CA VAL A 357 -7.34 -8.12 -6.60
C VAL A 357 -8.18 -7.52 -5.50
N VAL A 358 -7.49 -7.01 -4.48
CA VAL A 358 -8.11 -6.29 -3.39
C VAL A 358 -8.33 -4.84 -3.84
N VAL A 359 -9.54 -4.33 -3.61
CA VAL A 359 -9.94 -2.97 -3.94
C VAL A 359 -10.19 -2.23 -2.63
N SER A 360 -9.49 -1.13 -2.42
CA SER A 360 -9.72 -0.26 -1.26
C SER A 360 -11.03 0.50 -1.43
N THR A 361 -11.84 0.56 -0.39
CA THR A 361 -13.17 1.17 -0.39
C THR A 361 -13.14 2.59 0.18
N ILE A 362 -14.25 3.32 0.01
CA ILE A 362 -14.36 4.72 0.41
C ILE A 362 -14.12 4.95 1.92
N ASP A 363 -14.49 3.98 2.74
CA ASP A 363 -14.40 4.02 4.20
C ASP A 363 -13.08 3.47 4.75
N GLY A 364 -12.07 3.27 3.89
CA GLY A 364 -10.76 2.73 4.29
C GLY A 364 -10.73 1.21 4.46
N ASN A 365 -11.85 0.52 4.24
CA ASN A 365 -11.90 -0.95 4.18
C ASN A 365 -11.42 -1.47 2.82
N HIS A 366 -11.60 -2.77 2.61
CA HIS A 366 -11.16 -3.47 1.42
C HIS A 366 -12.23 -4.46 0.98
N CYS A 367 -12.41 -4.62 -0.33
CA CYS A 367 -13.30 -5.61 -0.91
C CYS A 367 -12.65 -6.34 -2.08
N VAL A 368 -13.31 -7.40 -2.53
CA VAL A 368 -12.98 -8.13 -3.76
C VAL A 368 -14.24 -8.19 -4.62
N SER A 369 -14.10 -8.41 -5.93
CA SER A 369 -15.28 -8.52 -6.79
C SER A 369 -16.10 -9.76 -6.43
N ALA A 370 -17.43 -9.68 -6.61
CA ALA A 370 -18.33 -10.81 -6.39
C ALA A 370 -17.91 -12.05 -7.21
N TYR A 371 -17.39 -11.84 -8.43
CA TYR A 371 -16.81 -12.89 -9.25
C TYR A 371 -15.60 -13.55 -8.58
N GLN A 372 -14.62 -12.78 -8.10
CA GLN A 372 -13.44 -13.33 -7.43
C GLN A 372 -13.82 -14.07 -6.14
N PHE A 373 -14.73 -13.50 -5.36
CA PHE A 373 -15.28 -14.15 -4.17
C PHE A 373 -15.91 -15.50 -4.54
N PHE A 374 -16.80 -15.53 -5.53
CA PHE A 374 -17.48 -16.74 -5.97
C PHE A 374 -16.49 -17.82 -6.45
N ILE A 375 -15.54 -17.46 -7.31
CA ILE A 375 -14.52 -18.39 -7.81
C ILE A 375 -13.65 -18.95 -6.68
N ARG A 376 -13.27 -18.11 -5.71
CA ARG A 376 -12.52 -18.52 -4.52
C ARG A 376 -13.31 -19.50 -3.67
N THR A 377 -14.58 -19.19 -3.42
CA THR A 377 -15.46 -20.04 -2.61
C THR A 377 -15.70 -21.40 -3.25
N ILE A 378 -15.96 -21.43 -4.57
CA ILE A 378 -16.07 -22.71 -5.29
C ILE A 378 -14.74 -23.46 -5.26
N SER A 379 -13.61 -22.77 -5.46
CA SER A 379 -12.30 -23.41 -5.42
C SER A 379 -12.01 -24.02 -4.04
N ASP A 380 -12.38 -23.34 -2.95
CA ASP A 380 -12.28 -23.88 -1.59
C ASP A 380 -13.13 -25.14 -1.43
N MET A 381 -14.41 -25.08 -1.82
CA MET A 381 -15.31 -26.24 -1.74
C MET A 381 -14.76 -27.46 -2.50
N ILE A 382 -14.26 -27.24 -3.71
CA ILE A 382 -13.77 -28.32 -4.58
C ILE A 382 -12.43 -28.86 -4.11
N LEU A 383 -11.46 -27.97 -3.84
CA LEU A 383 -10.06 -28.35 -3.68
C LEU A 383 -9.70 -28.62 -2.22
N VAL A 384 -10.29 -27.86 -1.30
CA VAL A 384 -10.03 -27.96 0.14
C VAL A 384 -11.02 -28.93 0.78
N ARG A 385 -12.31 -28.68 0.61
CA ARG A 385 -13.38 -29.52 1.22
C ARG A 385 -13.66 -30.79 0.44
N LYS A 386 -13.13 -30.90 -0.79
CA LYS A 386 -13.23 -32.09 -1.64
C LYS A 386 -14.67 -32.57 -1.81
N ILE A 387 -15.63 -31.64 -1.97
CA ILE A 387 -17.07 -31.97 -1.98
C ILE A 387 -17.42 -33.06 -3.01
N PHE A 388 -16.75 -33.09 -4.17
CA PHE A 388 -16.98 -34.11 -5.19
C PHE A 388 -16.39 -35.49 -4.86
N GLN A 389 -15.45 -35.56 -3.91
CA GLN A 389 -14.89 -36.83 -3.43
C GLN A 389 -15.70 -37.37 -2.24
N VAL A 390 -16.31 -36.48 -1.47
CA VAL A 390 -17.17 -36.83 -0.32
C VAL A 390 -18.55 -37.28 -0.79
N PHE A 391 -19.10 -36.64 -1.81
CA PHE A 391 -20.42 -36.97 -2.34
C PHE A 391 -20.29 -37.63 -3.72
N LEU A 392 -20.29 -38.96 -3.74
CA LEU A 392 -20.16 -39.78 -4.97
C LEU A 392 -21.32 -39.59 -5.96
N PHE A 393 -22.47 -39.08 -5.51
CA PHE A 393 -23.64 -38.77 -6.35
C PHE A 393 -24.45 -37.63 -5.71
N LEU A 394 -24.10 -36.36 -6.00
CA LEU A 394 -24.97 -35.24 -5.63
C LEU A 394 -26.16 -35.21 -6.58
N SER A 395 -27.36 -35.37 -6.02
CA SER A 395 -28.57 -34.95 -6.72
C SER A 395 -28.55 -33.42 -6.90
N THR A 396 -29.20 -32.89 -7.95
CA THR A 396 -29.30 -31.44 -8.21
C THR A 396 -29.81 -30.66 -6.99
N ILE A 397 -30.63 -31.31 -6.15
CA ILE A 397 -31.21 -30.77 -4.91
C ILE A 397 -30.15 -30.57 -3.81
N GLU A 398 -29.20 -31.50 -3.66
CA GLU A 398 -28.13 -31.38 -2.67
C GLU A 398 -27.11 -30.31 -3.06
N LEU A 399 -26.84 -30.17 -4.37
CA LEU A 399 -26.05 -29.07 -4.91
C LEU A 399 -26.73 -27.71 -4.65
N MET A 400 -28.05 -27.62 -4.87
CA MET A 400 -28.83 -26.41 -4.56
C MET A 400 -28.80 -26.07 -3.06
N ARG A 401 -28.90 -27.07 -2.17
CA ARG A 401 -28.75 -26.85 -0.73
C ARG A 401 -27.38 -26.30 -0.34
N ILE A 402 -26.30 -26.74 -0.99
CA ILE A 402 -24.95 -26.15 -0.76
C ILE A 402 -24.94 -24.66 -1.14
N PHE A 403 -25.61 -24.27 -2.24
CA PHE A 403 -25.76 -22.87 -2.64
C PHE A 403 -26.71 -22.06 -1.73
N GLU A 404 -27.71 -22.70 -1.09
CA GLU A 404 -28.58 -22.05 -0.09
C GLU A 404 -27.86 -21.82 1.25
N ILE A 405 -26.83 -22.61 1.58
CA ILE A 405 -26.04 -22.46 2.82
C ILE A 405 -24.88 -21.46 2.64
N LEU A 406 -24.53 -21.08 1.40
CA LEU A 406 -23.47 -20.11 1.11
C LEU A 406 -23.56 -18.78 1.89
N PRO A 407 -24.74 -18.20 2.16
CA PRO A 407 -24.86 -17.02 3.03
C PRO A 407 -24.53 -17.29 4.51
N ASN A 408 -24.64 -18.55 4.97
CA ASN A 408 -24.44 -18.96 6.37
C ASN A 408 -23.00 -19.41 6.67
N PHE A 409 -22.15 -19.57 5.66
CA PHE A 409 -20.72 -19.69 5.91
C PHE A 409 -20.17 -18.30 6.22
N ALA A 410 -19.98 -18.01 7.51
CA ALA A 410 -19.21 -16.86 7.96
C ALA A 410 -17.76 -16.98 7.43
N PHE A 411 -17.51 -16.45 6.23
CA PHE A 411 -16.18 -16.39 5.65
C PHE A 411 -15.52 -15.05 5.92
N ARG A 412 -14.26 -15.12 6.36
CA ARG A 412 -13.41 -14.05 6.92
C ARG A 412 -12.92 -13.02 5.88
N TYR A 413 -13.82 -12.45 5.09
CA TYR A 413 -13.51 -11.31 4.23
C TYR A 413 -14.35 -10.07 4.61
N GLY A 414 -14.51 -9.87 5.92
CA GLY A 414 -14.89 -8.61 6.54
C GLY A 414 -13.66 -7.93 7.11
#